data_AF-F3KPH3-F1
#
_entry.id   AF-F3KPH3-F1
#
_cell.length_a   1.000
_cell.length_b   1.000
_cell.length_c   1.000
_cell.angle_alpha   90.00
_cell.angle_beta   90.00
_cell.angle_gamma   90.00
#
_symmetry.space_group_name_H-M   'P 1'
#
loop_
_entity.id
_entity.type
_entity.pdbx_description
1 polymer ?
#
loop_
_entity_poly.entity_id
_entity_poly.type
_entity_poly.pdbx_seq_one_letter_code
_entity_poly.pdbx_strand_id
1 'polypeptide(L)'
;MRFFFSPGVRLMRRLPLLGKFLLLLLFMLLAVLAPWLGAGTPWAWEGSLLAGAMVIYLMATFHLSLSADMRRVVRLMEQAAHGDLRGVTRSQAAVQGHDEVAALDRAVRGMVNSLSAMVARIRSNSALVAQAGQSLAYSSRELSERTEQQAANLEQTASSVQDVATSVQGNAVATQQATAQAAEVRGVAEGGAQAMTGVVHTVEASQGSAQRMNEIIGVIDGIAFQTNILALN
;
A
#
# COMPACT_ATOMS: atom_id res chain seq x y z
N MET A 1 -35.78 -35.64 42.14
CA MET A 1 -36.28 -36.42 40.98
C MET A 1 -35.21 -36.91 39.99
N ARG A 2 -34.01 -36.30 39.86
CA ARG A 2 -32.99 -36.72 38.86
C ARG A 2 -32.29 -38.07 39.16
N PHE A 3 -32.31 -38.54 40.40
CA PHE A 3 -31.58 -39.75 40.80
C PHE A 3 -32.30 -41.05 40.38
N PHE A 4 -33.63 -41.08 40.43
CA PHE A 4 -34.44 -42.26 40.12
C PHE A 4 -34.38 -42.65 38.64
N PHE A 5 -34.29 -41.66 37.75
CA PHE A 5 -34.22 -41.86 36.29
C PHE A 5 -32.78 -42.08 35.77
N SER A 6 -31.75 -41.98 36.63
CA SER A 6 -30.34 -42.05 36.20
C SER A 6 -29.88 -43.39 35.59
N PRO A 7 -30.35 -44.58 36.03
CA PRO A 7 -29.94 -45.84 35.40
C PRO A 7 -30.60 -46.03 34.03
N GLY A 8 -31.87 -45.63 33.87
CA GLY A 8 -32.59 -45.69 32.59
C GLY A 8 -31.97 -44.77 31.53
N VAL A 9 -31.64 -43.53 31.91
CA VAL A 9 -30.99 -42.57 31.01
C VAL A 9 -29.59 -43.03 30.59
N ARG A 10 -28.81 -43.66 31.50
CA ARG A 10 -27.49 -44.21 31.15
C ARG A 10 -27.57 -45.36 30.15
N LEU A 11 -28.54 -46.27 30.32
CA LEU A 11 -28.78 -47.37 29.38
C LEU A 11 -29.21 -46.84 28.02
N MET A 12 -30.17 -45.91 27.99
CA MET A 12 -30.67 -45.31 26.76
C MET A 12 -29.66 -44.46 26.00
N ARG A 13 -28.60 -43.95 26.65
CA ARG A 13 -27.54 -43.19 25.98
C ARG A 13 -26.52 -44.04 25.23
N ARG A 14 -26.43 -45.34 25.54
CA ARG A 14 -25.50 -46.27 24.88
C ARG A 14 -26.07 -46.93 23.63
N LEU A 15 -27.39 -46.95 23.49
CA LEU A 15 -28.07 -47.57 22.36
C LEU A 15 -28.31 -46.54 21.24
N PRO A 16 -28.16 -46.93 19.96
CA PRO A 16 -28.62 -46.12 18.82
C PRO A 16 -30.14 -45.92 18.91
N LEU A 17 -30.72 -44.91 18.25
CA LEU A 17 -32.17 -44.66 18.30
C LEU A 17 -32.98 -45.93 17.98
N LEU A 18 -32.56 -46.67 16.96
CA LEU A 18 -33.19 -47.93 16.57
C LEU A 18 -33.17 -48.98 17.69
N GLY A 19 -32.07 -49.07 18.45
CA GLY A 19 -31.96 -49.97 19.61
C GLY A 19 -32.89 -49.57 20.77
N LYS A 20 -33.17 -48.27 20.93
CA LYS A 20 -34.14 -47.78 21.93
C LYS A 20 -35.56 -48.15 21.55
N PHE A 21 -35.93 -47.96 20.28
CA PHE A 21 -37.24 -48.37 19.77
C PHE A 21 -37.44 -49.89 19.84
N LEU A 22 -36.42 -50.67 19.50
CA LEU A 22 -36.47 -52.13 19.58
C LEU A 22 -36.64 -52.60 21.03
N LEU A 23 -35.95 -51.98 21.99
CA LEU A 23 -36.09 -52.30 23.42
C LEU A 23 -37.48 -51.92 23.97
N LEU A 24 -38.04 -50.78 23.55
CA LEU A 24 -39.42 -50.41 23.90
C LEU A 24 -40.43 -51.39 23.29
N LEU A 25 -40.23 -51.79 22.03
CA LEU A 25 -41.09 -52.75 21.33
C LEU A 25 -41.01 -54.13 21.99
N LEU A 26 -39.82 -54.58 22.39
CA LEU A 26 -39.62 -55.83 23.14
C LEU A 26 -40.44 -55.86 24.43
N PHE A 27 -40.33 -54.82 25.27
CA PHE A 27 -41.08 -54.75 26.53
C PHE A 27 -42.58 -54.57 26.33
N MET A 28 -42.99 -53.84 25.29
CA MET A 28 -44.40 -53.71 24.90
C MET A 28 -44.98 -55.06 24.47
N LEU A 29 -44.26 -55.79 23.63
CA LEU A 29 -44.66 -57.11 23.13
C LEU A 29 -44.73 -58.12 24.28
N LEU A 30 -43.80 -58.06 25.23
CA LEU A 30 -43.79 -58.88 26.44
C LEU A 30 -44.99 -58.55 27.37
N ALA A 31 -45.34 -57.28 27.52
CA ALA A 31 -46.52 -56.86 28.28
C ALA A 31 -47.83 -57.36 27.66
N VAL A 32 -47.90 -57.38 26.32
CA VAL A 32 -49.11 -57.79 25.56
C VAL A 32 -49.23 -59.31 25.44
N LEU A 33 -48.13 -60.06 25.29
CA LEU A 33 -48.16 -61.52 25.10
C LEU A 33 -48.19 -62.33 26.41
N ALA A 34 -47.70 -61.77 27.53
CA ALA A 34 -47.69 -62.45 28.82
C ALA A 34 -49.06 -63.02 29.26
N PRO A 35 -50.22 -62.34 29.04
CA PRO A 35 -51.53 -62.89 29.38
C PRO A 35 -51.95 -64.08 28.51
N TRP A 36 -51.48 -64.12 27.25
CA TRP A 36 -51.83 -65.18 26.29
C TRP A 36 -51.00 -66.44 26.50
N LEU A 37 -49.73 -66.29 26.88
CA LEU A 37 -48.81 -67.41 27.17
C LEU A 37 -49.06 -68.05 28.53
N GLY A 38 -49.56 -67.28 29.51
CA GLY A 38 -49.79 -67.74 30.89
C GLY A 38 -51.26 -68.00 31.25
N ALA A 39 -52.10 -68.30 30.26
CA ALA A 39 -53.54 -68.47 30.44
C ALA A 39 -53.86 -69.48 31.57
N GLY A 40 -54.43 -68.99 32.67
CA GLY A 40 -54.82 -69.80 33.84
C GLY A 40 -53.91 -69.67 35.07
N THR A 41 -52.83 -68.88 35.01
CA THR A 41 -51.93 -68.65 36.16
C THR A 41 -52.04 -67.22 36.71
N PRO A 42 -52.11 -67.01 38.04
CA PRO A 42 -52.22 -65.67 38.62
C PRO A 42 -50.96 -64.81 38.44
N TRP A 43 -49.79 -65.38 38.14
CA TRP A 43 -48.58 -64.57 37.93
C TRP A 43 -48.53 -63.91 36.54
N ALA A 44 -49.39 -64.31 35.59
CA ALA A 44 -49.39 -63.79 34.22
C ALA A 44 -49.87 -62.33 34.14
N TRP A 45 -50.89 -61.96 34.92
CA TRP A 45 -51.40 -60.57 34.94
C TRP A 45 -50.46 -59.62 35.70
N GLU A 46 -49.79 -60.12 36.75
CA GLU A 46 -48.77 -59.39 37.49
C GLU A 46 -47.57 -59.03 36.60
N GLY A 47 -47.13 -59.97 35.75
CA GLY A 47 -46.06 -59.75 34.77
C GLY A 47 -46.39 -58.67 33.74
N SER A 48 -47.61 -58.65 33.22
CA SER A 48 -48.05 -57.61 32.27
C SER A 48 -48.09 -56.21 32.88
N LEU A 49 -48.54 -56.08 34.13
CA LEU A 49 -48.55 -54.78 34.82
C LEU A 49 -47.13 -54.24 35.04
N LEU A 50 -46.20 -55.10 35.46
CA LEU A 50 -44.79 -54.72 35.64
C LEU A 50 -44.12 -54.34 34.31
N ALA A 51 -44.35 -55.11 33.25
CA ALA A 51 -43.84 -54.80 31.92
C ALA A 51 -44.43 -53.48 31.37
N GLY A 52 -45.73 -53.23 31.58
CA GLY A 52 -46.37 -51.97 31.22
C GLY A 52 -45.78 -50.77 31.99
N ALA A 53 -45.57 -50.91 33.30
CA ALA A 53 -44.93 -49.89 34.11
C ALA A 53 -43.48 -49.61 33.65
N MET A 54 -42.74 -50.65 33.25
CA MET A 54 -41.39 -50.52 32.68
C MET A 54 -41.41 -49.76 31.34
N VAL A 55 -42.37 -50.03 30.45
CA VAL A 55 -42.51 -49.29 29.18
C VAL A 55 -42.78 -47.82 29.45
N ILE A 56 -43.70 -47.49 30.35
CA ILE A 56 -44.01 -46.08 30.71
C ILE A 56 -42.77 -45.40 31.29
N TYR A 57 -42.04 -46.07 32.17
CA TYR A 57 -40.79 -45.53 32.74
C TYR A 57 -39.75 -45.26 31.66
N LEU A 58 -39.51 -46.22 30.75
CA LEU A 58 -38.56 -46.07 29.65
C LEU A 58 -38.99 -44.96 28.68
N MET A 59 -40.26 -44.90 28.30
CA MET A 59 -40.83 -43.84 27.46
C MET A 59 -40.64 -42.45 28.09
N ALA A 60 -40.91 -42.32 29.38
CA ALA A 60 -40.70 -41.08 30.13
C ALA A 60 -39.21 -40.69 30.19
N THR A 61 -38.31 -41.65 30.46
CA THR A 61 -36.85 -41.39 30.45
C THR A 61 -36.38 -40.92 29.07
N PHE A 62 -36.88 -41.54 28.00
CA PHE A 62 -36.52 -41.21 26.61
C PHE A 62 -36.97 -39.80 26.25
N HIS A 63 -38.25 -39.49 26.48
CA HIS A 63 -38.83 -38.18 26.17
C HIS A 63 -38.09 -37.06 26.92
N LEU A 64 -37.84 -37.23 28.22
CA LEU A 64 -37.12 -36.25 29.04
C LEU A 64 -35.69 -36.03 28.54
N SER A 65 -34.97 -37.10 28.15
CA SER A 65 -33.62 -36.99 27.60
C SER A 65 -33.62 -36.31 26.24
N LEU A 66 -34.49 -36.74 25.32
CA LEU A 66 -34.57 -36.22 23.95
C LEU A 66 -34.92 -34.72 23.95
N SER A 67 -35.94 -34.31 24.71
CA SER A 67 -36.31 -32.90 24.81
C SER A 67 -35.19 -32.06 25.44
N ALA A 68 -34.44 -32.60 26.40
CA ALA A 68 -33.31 -31.88 27.01
C ALA A 68 -32.15 -31.69 26.04
N ASP A 69 -31.82 -32.72 25.25
CA ASP A 69 -30.72 -32.68 24.28
C ASP A 69 -31.09 -31.83 23.05
N MET A 70 -32.32 -31.93 22.52
CA MET A 70 -32.83 -31.04 21.46
C MET A 70 -32.81 -29.56 21.86
N ARG A 71 -33.31 -29.23 23.07
CA ARG A 71 -33.24 -27.84 23.58
C ARG A 71 -31.81 -27.32 23.69
N ARG A 72 -30.82 -28.20 23.87
CA ARG A 72 -29.41 -27.81 23.89
C ARG A 72 -28.91 -27.46 22.49
N VAL A 73 -29.20 -28.31 21.49
CA VAL A 73 -28.85 -28.06 20.10
C VAL A 73 -29.51 -26.77 19.58
N VAL A 74 -30.81 -26.59 19.84
CA VAL A 74 -31.54 -25.37 19.46
C VAL A 74 -30.91 -24.13 20.08
N ARG A 75 -30.61 -24.14 21.38
CA ARG A 75 -29.92 -23.00 22.03
C ARG A 75 -28.55 -22.70 21.42
N LEU A 76 -27.78 -23.72 21.05
CA LEU A 76 -26.48 -23.51 20.38
C LEU A 76 -26.68 -22.87 19.00
N MET A 77 -27.68 -23.30 18.24
CA MET A 77 -28.00 -22.71 16.94
C MET A 77 -28.55 -21.28 17.08
N GLU A 78 -29.41 -21.01 18.05
CA GLU A 78 -29.92 -19.67 18.35
C GLU A 78 -28.78 -18.73 18.75
N GLN A 79 -27.89 -19.17 19.64
CA GLN A 79 -26.70 -18.39 20.01
C GLN A 79 -25.82 -18.08 18.81
N ALA A 80 -25.56 -19.09 17.96
CA ALA A 80 -24.79 -18.91 16.74
C ALA A 80 -25.47 -17.95 15.74
N ALA A 81 -26.79 -18.02 15.61
CA ALA A 81 -27.58 -17.12 14.76
C ALA A 81 -27.52 -15.66 15.25
N HIS A 82 -27.41 -15.44 16.56
CA HIS A 82 -27.20 -14.11 17.16
C HIS A 82 -25.71 -13.68 17.17
N GLY A 83 -24.82 -14.47 16.57
CA GLY A 83 -23.38 -14.19 16.53
C GLY A 83 -22.62 -14.50 17.82
N ASP A 84 -23.27 -15.09 18.83
CA ASP A 84 -22.60 -15.56 20.04
C ASP A 84 -22.03 -16.97 19.83
N LEU A 85 -20.82 -17.02 19.28
CA LEU A 85 -20.09 -18.26 19.03
C LEU A 85 -19.31 -18.75 20.27
N ARG A 86 -19.39 -18.05 21.42
CA ARG A 86 -18.64 -18.39 22.63
C ARG A 86 -19.21 -19.60 23.37
N GLY A 87 -20.50 -19.92 23.12
CA GLY A 87 -21.22 -21.02 23.77
C GLY A 87 -20.63 -22.41 23.53
N VAL A 88 -19.96 -22.62 22.39
CA VAL A 88 -19.37 -23.92 22.05
C VAL A 88 -18.10 -24.23 22.84
N THR A 89 -17.23 -23.24 23.06
CA THR A 89 -15.98 -23.41 23.83
C THR A 89 -16.24 -23.58 25.33
N ARG A 90 -17.31 -22.97 25.86
CA ARG A 90 -17.62 -22.99 27.30
C ARG A 90 -18.51 -24.16 27.71
N SER A 91 -19.28 -24.74 26.79
CA SER A 91 -20.16 -25.88 27.09
C SER A 91 -19.38 -27.20 27.13
N GLN A 92 -18.67 -27.44 28.23
CA GLN A 92 -18.00 -28.73 28.53
C GLN A 92 -18.96 -29.94 28.58
N ALA A 93 -20.28 -29.72 28.53
CA ALA A 93 -21.26 -30.77 28.44
C ALA A 93 -21.71 -30.96 26.98
N ALA A 94 -20.93 -31.68 26.20
CA ALA A 94 -21.41 -32.26 24.93
C ALA A 94 -22.62 -33.17 25.20
N VAL A 95 -23.50 -33.34 24.21
CA VAL A 95 -24.49 -34.42 24.29
C VAL A 95 -23.73 -35.75 24.33
N GLN A 96 -23.73 -36.41 25.50
CA GLN A 96 -23.06 -37.69 25.68
C GLN A 96 -23.96 -38.80 25.14
N GLY A 97 -23.56 -39.43 24.04
CA GLY A 97 -24.29 -40.52 23.40
C GLY A 97 -23.64 -40.94 22.08
N HIS A 98 -24.04 -42.12 21.60
CA HIS A 98 -23.65 -42.64 20.28
C HIS A 98 -24.83 -42.64 19.30
N ASP A 99 -25.91 -41.95 19.64
CA ASP A 99 -27.10 -41.83 18.82
C ASP A 99 -27.00 -40.65 17.83
N GLU A 100 -28.00 -40.59 16.96
CA GLU A 100 -28.16 -39.61 15.90
C GLU A 100 -28.28 -38.18 16.46
N VAL A 101 -28.80 -38.04 17.69
CA VAL A 101 -28.88 -36.75 18.40
C VAL A 101 -27.49 -36.27 18.80
N ALA A 102 -26.64 -37.16 19.32
CA ALA A 102 -25.24 -36.84 19.59
C ALA A 102 -24.46 -36.56 18.30
N ALA A 103 -24.79 -37.23 17.19
CA ALA A 103 -24.20 -36.91 15.88
C ALA A 103 -24.60 -35.50 15.39
N LEU A 104 -25.87 -35.11 15.56
CA LEU A 104 -26.34 -33.77 15.25
C LEU A 104 -25.64 -32.69 16.10
N ASP A 105 -25.51 -32.90 17.42
CA ASP A 105 -24.78 -31.99 18.31
C ASP A 105 -23.31 -31.82 17.84
N ARG A 106 -22.63 -32.91 17.46
CA ARG A 106 -21.27 -32.84 16.91
C ARG A 106 -21.18 -32.05 15.60
N ALA A 107 -22.12 -32.28 14.67
CA ALA A 107 -22.14 -31.57 13.39
C ALA A 107 -22.38 -30.06 13.59
N VAL A 108 -23.34 -29.68 14.43
CA VAL A 108 -23.64 -28.28 14.75
C VAL A 108 -22.44 -27.60 15.43
N ARG A 109 -21.78 -28.27 16.38
CA ARG A 109 -20.54 -27.74 16.99
C ARG A 109 -19.42 -27.55 15.96
N GLY A 110 -19.26 -28.50 15.04
CA GLY A 110 -18.31 -28.38 13.93
C GLY A 110 -18.58 -27.14 13.06
N MET A 111 -19.84 -26.90 12.70
CA MET A 111 -20.25 -25.71 11.95
C MET A 111 -19.95 -24.41 12.72
N VAL A 112 -20.29 -24.34 14.01
CA VAL A 112 -20.05 -23.15 14.85
C VAL A 112 -18.54 -22.89 15.01
N ASN A 113 -17.72 -23.92 15.16
CA ASN A 113 -16.26 -23.78 15.23
C ASN A 113 -15.69 -23.21 13.92
N SER A 114 -16.14 -23.72 12.77
CA SER A 114 -15.72 -23.21 11.46
C SER A 114 -16.15 -21.75 11.25
N LEU A 115 -17.38 -21.40 11.65
CA LEU A 115 -17.86 -20.01 11.63
C LEU A 115 -17.02 -19.11 12.54
N SER A 116 -16.68 -19.57 13.74
CA SER A 116 -15.86 -18.81 14.69
C SER A 116 -14.45 -18.55 14.14
N ALA A 117 -13.83 -19.58 13.53
CA ALA A 117 -12.54 -19.44 12.86
C ALA A 117 -12.60 -18.47 11.67
N MET A 118 -13.69 -18.52 10.88
CA MET A 118 -13.89 -17.61 9.76
C MET A 118 -14.05 -16.16 10.23
N VAL A 119 -14.87 -15.90 11.25
CA VAL A 119 -15.05 -14.57 11.84
C VAL A 119 -13.74 -14.04 12.45
N ALA A 120 -12.97 -14.90 13.11
CA ALA A 120 -11.66 -14.53 13.64
C ALA A 120 -10.68 -14.12 12.53
N ARG A 121 -10.64 -14.87 11.43
CA ARG A 121 -9.84 -14.52 10.23
C ARG A 121 -10.29 -13.21 9.61
N ILE A 122 -11.60 -12.99 9.44
CA ILE A 122 -12.15 -11.73 8.92
C ILE A 122 -11.71 -10.56 9.82
N ARG A 123 -11.90 -10.67 11.14
CA ARG A 123 -11.49 -9.62 12.09
C ARG A 123 -9.99 -9.33 12.02
N SER A 124 -9.15 -10.36 11.93
CA SER A 124 -7.71 -10.21 11.77
C SER A 124 -7.35 -9.48 10.48
N ASN A 125 -7.96 -9.88 9.36
CA ASN A 125 -7.73 -9.24 8.07
C ASN A 125 -8.20 -7.79 8.06
N SER A 126 -9.36 -7.49 8.65
CA SER A 126 -9.85 -6.11 8.79
C SER A 126 -8.90 -5.25 9.63
N ALA A 127 -8.29 -5.79 10.69
CA ALA A 127 -7.29 -5.08 11.47
C ALA A 127 -6.02 -4.78 10.65
N LEU A 128 -5.56 -5.74 9.84
CA LEU A 128 -4.43 -5.54 8.92
C LEU A 128 -4.74 -4.48 7.85
N VAL A 129 -5.95 -4.50 7.28
CA VAL A 129 -6.39 -3.49 6.29
C VAL A 129 -6.46 -2.10 6.93
N ALA A 130 -6.99 -1.99 8.16
CA ALA A 130 -7.04 -0.72 8.88
C ALA A 130 -5.63 -0.16 9.14
N GLN A 131 -4.69 -1.02 9.56
CA GLN A 131 -3.30 -0.65 9.76
C GLN A 131 -2.62 -0.21 8.45
N ALA A 132 -2.82 -0.95 7.35
CA ALA A 132 -2.31 -0.58 6.03
C ALA A 132 -2.88 0.76 5.56
N GLY A 133 -4.17 1.01 5.80
CA GLY A 133 -4.82 2.29 5.49
C GLY A 133 -4.20 3.47 6.26
N GLN A 134 -3.89 3.30 7.54
CA GLN A 134 -3.19 4.31 8.33
C GLN A 134 -1.78 4.60 7.79
N SER A 135 -1.03 3.55 7.44
CA SER A 135 0.30 3.70 6.83
C SER A 135 0.24 4.41 5.48
N LEU A 136 -0.76 4.10 4.65
CA LEU A 136 -0.96 4.77 3.36
C LEU A 136 -1.31 6.26 3.55
N ALA A 137 -2.16 6.59 4.52
CA ALA A 137 -2.49 7.98 4.82
C ALA A 137 -1.26 8.78 5.25
N TYR A 138 -0.38 8.19 6.07
CA TYR A 138 0.89 8.80 6.46
C TYR A 138 1.82 9.00 5.25
N SER A 139 2.01 7.95 4.44
CA SER A 139 2.85 8.01 3.24
C SER A 139 2.33 9.00 2.20
N SER A 140 1.01 9.12 2.05
CA SER A 140 0.38 10.12 1.17
C SER A 140 0.66 11.55 1.64
N ARG A 141 0.62 11.78 2.96
CA ARG A 141 0.98 13.09 3.54
C ARG A 141 2.45 13.43 3.28
N GLU A 142 3.35 12.49 3.53
CA GLU A 142 4.79 12.67 3.27
C GLU A 142 5.06 12.92 1.78
N LEU A 143 4.37 12.20 0.88
CA LEU A 143 4.49 12.43 -0.55
C LEU A 143 3.98 13.82 -0.96
N SER A 144 2.88 14.28 -0.36
CA SER A 144 2.36 15.64 -0.58
C SER A 144 3.37 16.70 -0.14
N GLU A 145 3.92 16.57 1.06
CA GLU A 145 4.95 17.49 1.58
C GLU A 145 6.20 17.51 0.69
N ARG A 146 6.66 16.35 0.21
CA ARG A 146 7.77 16.27 -0.75
C ARG A 146 7.43 16.88 -2.10
N THR A 147 6.19 16.76 -2.56
CA THR A 147 5.73 17.35 -3.82
C THR A 147 5.66 18.88 -3.71
N GLU A 148 5.18 19.41 -2.58
CA GLU A 148 5.21 20.84 -2.27
C GLU A 148 6.64 21.38 -2.21
N GLN A 149 7.55 20.66 -1.55
CA GLN A 149 8.96 21.04 -1.52
C GLN A 149 9.61 21.01 -2.92
N GLN A 150 9.27 20.01 -3.75
CA GLN A 150 9.74 19.95 -5.13
C GLN A 150 9.21 21.11 -5.97
N ALA A 151 7.93 21.47 -5.80
CA ALA A 151 7.35 22.63 -6.47
C ALA A 151 8.07 23.92 -6.08
N ALA A 152 8.34 24.13 -4.79
CA ALA A 152 9.11 25.28 -4.30
C ALA A 152 10.53 25.33 -4.90
N ASN A 153 11.22 24.18 -4.97
CA ASN A 153 12.54 24.11 -5.58
C ASN A 153 12.52 24.41 -7.09
N LEU A 154 11.46 23.98 -7.79
CA LEU A 154 11.26 24.30 -9.20
C LEU A 154 10.99 25.79 -9.41
N GLU A 155 10.22 26.42 -8.53
CA GLU A 155 9.99 27.88 -8.55
C GLU A 155 11.29 28.65 -8.36
N GLN A 156 12.12 28.25 -7.38
CA GLN A 156 13.44 28.84 -7.17
C GLN A 156 14.37 28.62 -8.38
N THR A 157 14.30 27.45 -9.01
CA THR A 157 15.08 27.15 -10.23
C THR A 157 14.61 28.04 -11.40
N ALA A 158 13.31 28.21 -11.57
CA ALA A 158 12.75 29.09 -12.60
C ALA A 158 13.18 30.56 -12.39
N SER A 159 13.17 31.04 -11.14
CA SER A 159 13.71 32.37 -10.80
C SER A 159 15.19 32.48 -11.13
N SER A 160 15.99 31.46 -10.79
CA SER A 160 17.42 31.45 -11.09
C SER A 160 17.70 31.46 -12.60
N VAL A 161 16.89 30.76 -13.38
CA VAL A 161 16.95 30.77 -14.85
C VAL A 161 16.59 32.17 -15.39
N GLN A 162 15.62 32.86 -14.78
CA GLN A 162 15.28 34.23 -15.16
C GLN A 162 16.43 35.21 -14.90
N ASP A 163 17.13 35.08 -13.78
CA ASP A 163 18.30 35.91 -13.46
C ASP A 163 19.47 35.67 -14.43
N VAL A 164 19.70 34.39 -14.80
CA VAL A 164 20.68 34.02 -15.82
C VAL A 164 20.30 34.61 -17.18
N ALA A 165 19.03 34.53 -17.59
CA ALA A 165 18.56 35.09 -18.85
C ALA A 165 18.77 36.62 -18.91
N THR A 166 18.44 37.32 -17.83
CA THR A 166 18.72 38.77 -17.67
C THR A 166 20.21 39.07 -17.81
N SER A 167 21.07 38.29 -17.16
CA SER A 167 22.53 38.48 -17.21
C SER A 167 23.09 38.25 -18.62
N VAL A 168 22.60 37.23 -19.33
CA VAL A 168 22.98 36.96 -20.72
C VAL A 168 22.54 38.10 -21.64
N GLN A 169 21.33 38.63 -21.45
CA GLN A 169 20.85 39.80 -22.20
C GLN A 169 21.74 41.03 -21.96
N GLY A 170 22.15 41.27 -20.70
CA GLY A 170 23.09 42.32 -20.34
C GLY A 170 24.45 42.17 -21.04
N ASN A 171 25.00 40.95 -21.03
CA ASN A 171 26.26 40.64 -21.72
C ASN A 171 26.17 40.87 -23.23
N ALA A 172 25.04 40.53 -23.86
CA ALA A 172 24.83 40.78 -25.28
C ALA A 172 24.87 42.28 -25.61
N VAL A 173 24.19 43.11 -24.81
CA VAL A 173 24.21 44.57 -24.96
C VAL A 173 25.63 45.14 -24.73
N ALA A 174 26.32 44.70 -23.69
CA ALA A 174 27.69 45.12 -23.41
C ALA A 174 28.65 44.77 -24.56
N THR A 175 28.48 43.58 -25.15
CA THR A 175 29.28 43.14 -26.31
C THR A 175 29.00 43.99 -27.55
N GLN A 176 27.74 44.37 -27.79
CA GLN A 176 27.38 45.29 -28.87
C GLN A 176 28.01 46.68 -28.67
N GLN A 177 27.96 47.21 -27.45
CA GLN A 177 28.61 48.49 -27.11
C GLN A 177 30.12 48.42 -27.30
N ALA A 178 30.78 47.38 -26.81
CA ALA A 178 32.21 47.18 -27.00
C ALA A 178 32.59 47.07 -28.48
N THR A 179 31.76 46.41 -29.30
CA THR A 179 31.95 46.32 -30.75
C THR A 179 31.86 47.68 -31.42
N ALA A 180 30.87 48.49 -31.05
CA ALA A 180 30.71 49.85 -31.56
C ALA A 180 31.91 50.74 -31.18
N GLN A 181 32.37 50.65 -29.94
CA GLN A 181 33.53 51.41 -29.46
C GLN A 181 34.82 50.97 -30.15
N ALA A 182 35.02 49.67 -30.39
CA ALA A 182 36.16 49.17 -31.15
C ALA A 182 36.13 49.68 -32.60
N ALA A 183 34.95 49.79 -33.24
CA ALA A 183 34.81 50.35 -34.57
C ALA A 183 35.16 51.85 -34.62
N GLU A 184 34.75 52.62 -33.60
CA GLU A 184 35.14 54.03 -33.47
C GLU A 184 36.66 54.20 -33.35
N VAL A 185 37.29 53.44 -32.44
CA VAL A 185 38.76 53.46 -32.25
C VAL A 185 39.48 53.10 -33.55
N ARG A 186 38.99 52.10 -34.27
CA ARG A 186 39.53 51.72 -35.58
C ARG A 186 39.42 52.88 -36.59
N GLY A 187 38.28 53.58 -36.64
CA GLY A 187 38.12 54.76 -37.50
C GLY A 187 39.10 55.87 -37.18
N VAL A 188 39.35 56.14 -35.90
CA VAL A 188 40.38 57.11 -35.45
C VAL A 188 41.79 56.67 -35.89
N ALA A 189 42.12 55.39 -35.73
CA ALA A 189 43.41 54.84 -36.15
C ALA A 189 43.62 54.93 -37.67
N GLU A 190 42.59 54.64 -38.47
CA GLU A 190 42.61 54.76 -39.93
C GLU A 190 42.84 56.22 -40.37
N GLY A 191 42.15 57.19 -39.74
CA GLY A 191 42.39 58.62 -39.98
C GLY A 191 43.82 59.06 -39.59
N GLY A 192 44.34 58.55 -38.47
CA GLY A 192 45.72 58.81 -38.04
C GLY A 192 46.76 58.25 -39.01
N ALA A 193 46.53 57.03 -39.53
CA ALA A 193 47.39 56.44 -40.56
C ALA A 193 47.41 57.29 -41.83
N GLN A 194 46.24 57.80 -42.25
CA GLN A 194 46.15 58.68 -43.42
C GLN A 194 46.90 60.01 -43.22
N ALA A 195 46.85 60.58 -42.02
CA ALA A 195 47.65 61.77 -41.68
C ALA A 195 49.16 61.49 -41.73
N MET A 196 49.61 60.34 -41.22
CA MET A 196 51.02 59.93 -41.28
C MET A 196 51.51 59.76 -42.73
N THR A 197 50.69 59.22 -43.63
CA THR A 197 51.02 59.18 -45.06
C THR A 197 51.28 60.58 -45.64
N GLY A 198 50.49 61.58 -45.24
CA GLY A 198 50.72 62.98 -45.62
C GLY A 198 52.04 63.54 -45.08
N VAL A 199 52.39 63.20 -43.82
CA VAL A 199 53.69 63.58 -43.23
C VAL A 199 54.85 62.95 -44.00
N VAL A 200 54.77 61.67 -44.34
CA VAL A 200 55.79 60.97 -45.14
C VAL A 200 56.03 61.68 -46.47
N HIS A 201 54.98 61.99 -47.22
CA HIS A 201 55.10 62.76 -48.48
C HIS A 201 55.76 64.13 -48.29
N THR A 202 55.48 64.80 -47.17
CA THR A 202 56.09 66.10 -46.86
C THR A 202 57.60 65.97 -46.58
N VAL A 203 57.99 64.92 -45.85
CA VAL A 203 59.40 64.60 -45.60
C VAL A 203 60.13 64.25 -46.90
N GLU A 204 59.53 63.42 -47.77
CA GLU A 204 60.08 63.09 -49.09
C GLU A 204 60.27 64.34 -49.97
N ALA A 205 59.27 65.23 -50.02
CA ALA A 205 59.36 66.49 -50.76
C ALA A 205 60.47 67.40 -50.20
N SER A 206 60.60 67.46 -48.87
CA SER A 206 61.66 68.23 -48.20
C SER A 206 63.05 67.67 -48.52
N GLN A 207 63.20 66.35 -48.51
CA GLN A 207 64.45 65.67 -48.87
C GLN A 207 64.82 65.93 -50.34
N GLY A 208 63.85 65.90 -51.25
CA GLY A 208 64.04 66.26 -52.65
C GLY A 208 64.47 67.73 -52.85
N SER A 209 63.86 68.66 -52.10
CA SER A 209 64.26 70.07 -52.11
C SER A 209 65.69 70.27 -51.59
N ALA A 210 66.08 69.59 -50.51
CA ALA A 210 67.43 69.64 -49.97
C ALA A 210 68.47 69.11 -50.96
N GLN A 211 68.14 68.05 -51.72
CA GLN A 211 69.02 67.53 -52.77
C GLN A 211 69.24 68.54 -53.89
N ARG A 212 68.20 69.23 -54.35
CA ARG A 212 68.34 70.33 -55.31
C ARG A 212 69.17 71.49 -54.76
N MET A 213 69.02 71.83 -53.48
CA MET A 213 69.88 72.84 -52.85
C MET A 213 71.35 72.41 -52.88
N ASN A 214 71.65 71.15 -52.59
CA ASN A 214 73.02 70.63 -52.69
C ASN A 214 73.56 70.68 -54.13
N GLU A 215 72.75 70.38 -55.14
CA GLU A 215 73.12 70.55 -56.54
C GLU A 215 73.46 72.02 -56.86
N ILE A 216 72.65 72.97 -56.38
CA ILE A 216 72.91 74.41 -56.53
C ILE A 216 74.19 74.82 -55.81
N ILE A 217 74.40 74.38 -54.55
CA ILE A 217 75.63 74.67 -53.80
C ILE A 217 76.84 74.13 -54.57
N GLY A 218 76.75 72.94 -55.15
CA GLY A 218 77.81 72.40 -56.02
C GLY A 218 78.11 73.29 -57.23
N VAL A 219 77.08 73.83 -57.88
CA VAL A 219 77.25 74.83 -58.95
C VAL A 219 77.88 76.12 -58.42
N ILE A 220 77.45 76.62 -57.25
CA ILE A 220 78.01 77.82 -56.61
C ILE A 220 79.48 77.62 -56.28
N ASP A 221 79.86 76.46 -55.74
CA ASP A 221 81.25 76.11 -55.42
C ASP A 221 82.09 76.07 -56.70
N GLY A 222 81.53 75.54 -57.79
CA GLY A 222 82.11 75.60 -59.13
C GLY A 222 82.33 77.04 -59.64
N ILE A 223 81.35 77.93 -59.45
CA ILE A 223 81.44 79.36 -59.82
C ILE A 223 82.48 80.08 -58.94
N ALA A 224 82.51 79.78 -57.64
CA ALA A 224 83.45 80.36 -56.69
C ALA A 224 84.89 79.98 -57.06
N PHE A 225 85.15 78.72 -57.42
CA PHE A 225 86.44 78.28 -57.93
C PHE A 225 86.84 79.00 -59.22
N GLN A 226 85.92 79.13 -60.18
CA GLN A 226 86.16 79.90 -61.41
C GLN A 226 86.48 81.37 -61.13
N THR A 227 85.75 81.99 -60.19
CA THR A 227 85.96 83.39 -59.78
C THR A 227 87.31 83.57 -59.08
N ASN A 228 87.70 82.63 -58.23
CA ASN A 228 89.01 82.63 -57.57
C ASN A 228 90.17 82.51 -58.57
N ILE A 229 90.03 81.64 -59.59
CA ILE A 229 91.01 81.55 -60.69
C ILE A 229 91.07 82.85 -61.49
N LEU A 230 89.92 83.49 -61.76
CA LEU A 230 89.85 84.78 -62.48
C LEU A 230 90.43 85.96 -61.68
N ALA A 231 90.37 85.92 -60.35
CA ALA A 231 90.91 86.97 -59.48
C ALA A 231 92.42 86.82 -59.20
N LEU A 232 92.96 85.60 -59.35
CA LEU A 232 94.38 85.30 -59.17
C LEU A 232 95.22 85.54 -60.44
N ASN A 233 94.57 85.64 -61.60
CA ASN A 233 95.14 85.83 -62.93
C ASN A 233 94.98 87.29 -63.37
#